data_AF-A0A354SJQ5-F1
#
_entry.id   AF-A0A354SJQ5-F1
#
_cell.length_a   1.000
_cell.length_b   1.000
_cell.length_c   1.000
_cell.angle_alpha   90.00
_cell.angle_beta   90.00
_cell.angle_gamma   90.00
#
_symmetry.space_group_name_H-M   'P 1'
#
loop_
_entity.id
_entity.type
_entity.pdbx_description
1 polymer ?
#
loop_
_entity_poly.entity_id
_entity_poly.type
_entity_poly.pdbx_seq_one_letter_code
_entity_poly.pdbx_strand_id
1 'polypeptide(L)'
;MKHLEAYRQAVLEPSEYAQQLKKASGKKIIGYTCSYTPEEVIMAAGAHPLRLFGTKQNISLADSHLQSYCCSVVRGILEEGLSGRVDYLDGMVFPHTCDSMQRLSDIWRMNIPFGFHLDITLPVKLDTASAKDYMISVLKKFREDLGQKLKVEISDEALQKAITTTNTIRQSIRSIYDIRNLYPQLMPGEDLYNIVRASMIMDRDEMAAMLAETVAALKERAAGAKPVDMKRIMLAGGMCNQPDVYAMIEEAGGAIVWDDFCTGARYFTGLIDSGNDAISRIGQRLLNRVVCPAKHTDLDGRAQHMIRLAKEKNAAGV
;
A
#
# COMPACT_ATOMS: atom_id res chain seq x y z
N MET A 1 -1.00 -9.94 -21.18
CA MET A 1 -2.10 -9.62 -20.25
C MET A 1 -2.61 -8.23 -20.60
N LYS A 2 -3.92 -8.02 -20.74
CA LYS A 2 -4.54 -6.83 -21.35
C LYS A 2 -4.17 -5.49 -20.69
N HIS A 3 -4.00 -5.49 -19.36
CA HIS A 3 -3.91 -4.27 -18.55
C HIS A 3 -2.49 -3.84 -18.14
N LEU A 4 -1.45 -4.59 -18.53
CA LEU A 4 -0.09 -4.35 -18.05
C LEU A 4 0.42 -2.95 -18.34
N GLU A 5 0.14 -2.42 -19.54
CA GLU A 5 0.57 -1.08 -19.91
C GLU A 5 -0.09 -0.01 -19.04
N ALA A 6 -1.39 -0.15 -18.75
CA ALA A 6 -2.09 0.78 -17.87
C ALA A 6 -1.51 0.76 -16.44
N TYR A 7 -1.16 -0.42 -15.91
CA TYR A 7 -0.50 -0.52 -14.60
C TYR A 7 0.86 0.16 -14.60
N ARG A 8 1.68 -0.07 -15.64
CA ARG A 8 3.01 0.55 -15.78
C ARG A 8 2.90 2.07 -15.88
N GLN A 9 2.00 2.58 -16.72
CA GLN A 9 1.80 4.02 -16.89
C GLN A 9 1.36 4.70 -15.59
N ALA A 10 0.42 4.12 -14.84
CA ALA A 10 0.02 4.66 -13.54
C ALA A 10 1.18 4.71 -12.52
N VAL A 11 2.12 3.75 -12.59
CA VAL A 11 3.30 3.70 -11.71
C VAL A 11 4.40 4.66 -12.14
N LEU A 12 4.57 4.87 -13.44
CA LEU A 12 5.54 5.81 -14.02
C LEU A 12 5.11 7.26 -13.80
N GLU A 13 3.86 7.57 -14.08
CA GLU A 13 3.31 8.93 -14.04
C GLU A 13 2.11 9.06 -13.08
N PRO A 14 2.30 8.80 -11.76
CA PRO A 14 1.21 8.78 -10.79
C PRO A 14 0.53 10.15 -10.63
N SER A 15 1.29 11.24 -10.80
CA SER A 15 0.76 12.61 -10.73
C SER A 15 -0.13 12.93 -11.91
N GLU A 16 0.26 12.53 -13.12
CA GLU A 16 -0.57 12.71 -14.31
C GLU A 16 -1.87 11.91 -14.18
N TYR A 17 -1.77 10.63 -13.78
CA TYR A 17 -2.95 9.79 -13.53
C TYR A 17 -3.91 10.44 -12.53
N ALA A 18 -3.40 10.93 -11.39
CA ALA A 18 -4.22 11.55 -10.36
C ALA A 18 -4.91 12.83 -10.84
N GLN A 19 -4.22 13.68 -11.61
CA GLN A 19 -4.79 14.90 -12.18
C GLN A 19 -5.88 14.59 -13.22
N GLN A 20 -5.65 13.61 -14.10
CA GLN A 20 -6.65 13.16 -15.06
C GLN A 20 -7.88 12.59 -14.37
N LEU A 21 -7.69 11.74 -13.35
CA LEU A 21 -8.79 11.21 -12.53
C LEU A 21 -9.58 12.31 -11.84
N LYS A 22 -8.88 13.30 -11.24
CA LYS A 22 -9.52 14.47 -10.60
C LYS A 22 -10.37 15.25 -11.59
N LYS A 23 -9.86 15.49 -12.80
CA LYS A 23 -10.57 16.20 -13.87
C LYS A 23 -11.78 15.41 -14.39
N ALA A 24 -11.65 14.10 -14.57
CA ALA A 24 -12.70 13.26 -15.15
C ALA A 24 -13.84 12.93 -14.16
N SER A 25 -13.50 12.70 -12.89
CA SER A 25 -14.47 12.24 -11.87
C SER A 25 -14.94 13.32 -10.92
N GLY A 26 -14.20 14.43 -10.80
CA GLY A 26 -14.41 15.45 -9.77
C GLY A 26 -14.05 15.00 -8.34
N LYS A 27 -13.54 13.77 -8.15
CA LYS A 27 -13.13 13.26 -6.84
C LYS A 27 -11.97 14.09 -6.28
N LYS A 28 -12.02 14.34 -4.97
CA LYS A 28 -10.90 14.90 -4.22
C LYS A 28 -9.78 13.88 -4.12
N ILE A 29 -8.53 14.30 -4.30
CA ILE A 29 -7.36 13.41 -4.25
C ILE A 29 -6.71 13.56 -2.87
N ILE A 30 -6.71 12.48 -2.08
CA ILE A 30 -6.15 12.44 -0.74
C ILE A 30 -4.89 11.59 -0.73
N GLY A 31 -3.75 12.22 -0.56
CA GLY A 31 -2.48 11.52 -0.47
C GLY A 31 -2.32 10.76 0.85
N TYR A 32 -1.59 9.65 0.85
CA TYR A 32 -1.21 8.95 2.08
C TYR A 32 0.18 8.28 2.02
N THR A 33 0.82 8.08 3.18
CA THR A 33 2.25 7.71 3.28
C THR A 33 2.56 6.36 3.94
N CYS A 34 1.61 5.68 4.61
CA CYS A 34 1.82 4.31 5.15
C CYS A 34 0.71 3.30 4.77
N SER A 35 1.04 2.01 4.58
CA SER A 35 0.03 0.98 4.27
C SER A 35 -0.93 0.72 5.44
N TYR A 36 -0.69 1.37 6.59
CA TYR A 36 -1.58 1.46 7.74
C TYR A 36 -2.67 2.54 7.59
N THR A 37 -2.67 3.31 6.51
CA THR A 37 -3.81 4.18 6.20
C THR A 37 -5.06 3.31 5.97
N PRO A 38 -6.19 3.60 6.64
CA PRO A 38 -7.47 2.97 6.37
C PRO A 38 -8.07 3.57 5.09
N GLU A 39 -7.61 3.10 3.92
CA GLU A 39 -8.07 3.58 2.61
C GLU A 39 -9.59 3.50 2.45
N GLU A 40 -10.22 2.54 3.12
CA GLU A 40 -11.67 2.36 3.13
C GLU A 40 -12.41 3.61 3.62
N VAL A 41 -11.87 4.33 4.62
CA VAL A 41 -12.48 5.54 5.16
C VAL A 41 -12.36 6.71 4.17
N ILE A 42 -11.24 6.78 3.43
CA ILE A 42 -11.04 7.80 2.38
C ILE A 42 -12.01 7.55 1.22
N MET A 43 -12.13 6.31 0.78
CA MET A 43 -13.06 5.92 -0.28
C MET A 43 -14.51 6.15 0.12
N ALA A 44 -14.88 5.84 1.37
CA ALA A 44 -16.23 6.04 1.87
C ALA A 44 -16.62 7.53 1.98
N ALA A 45 -15.63 8.43 2.03
CA ALA A 45 -15.84 9.88 1.93
C ALA A 45 -16.03 10.38 0.49
N GLY A 46 -16.05 9.48 -0.51
CA GLY A 46 -16.13 9.83 -1.93
C GLY A 46 -14.84 10.39 -2.51
N ALA A 47 -13.73 10.29 -1.77
CA ALA A 47 -12.41 10.77 -2.21
C ALA A 47 -11.53 9.61 -2.72
N HIS A 48 -10.51 9.96 -3.49
CA HIS A 48 -9.54 9.02 -4.05
C HIS A 48 -8.30 8.94 -3.16
N PRO A 49 -7.99 7.78 -2.54
CA PRO A 49 -6.73 7.60 -1.83
C PRO A 49 -5.57 7.43 -2.83
N LEU A 50 -4.56 8.29 -2.76
CA LEU A 50 -3.36 8.21 -3.59
C LEU A 50 -2.13 7.89 -2.73
N ARG A 51 -1.48 6.75 -2.98
CA ARG A 51 -0.25 6.40 -2.29
C ARG A 51 0.92 7.23 -2.81
N LEU A 52 1.59 7.99 -1.94
CA LEU A 52 2.87 8.58 -2.26
C LEU A 52 4.00 7.60 -1.93
N PHE A 53 4.91 7.44 -2.88
CA PHE A 53 6.09 6.58 -2.73
C PHE A 53 7.38 7.41 -2.59
N GLY A 54 7.34 8.71 -2.86
CA GLY A 54 8.51 9.59 -2.90
C GLY A 54 9.19 9.56 -4.27
N THR A 55 9.80 10.69 -4.63
CA THR A 55 10.44 10.86 -5.94
C THR A 55 11.74 10.07 -6.07
N LYS A 56 12.08 9.70 -7.32
CA LYS A 56 13.42 9.22 -7.71
C LYS A 56 14.31 10.34 -8.23
N GLN A 57 13.79 11.57 -8.33
CA GLN A 57 14.56 12.74 -8.77
C GLN A 57 15.52 13.19 -7.67
N ASN A 58 16.39 14.13 -8.03
CA ASN A 58 17.33 14.73 -7.08
C ASN A 58 16.58 15.36 -5.91
N ILE A 59 17.07 15.06 -4.70
CA ILE A 59 16.59 15.66 -3.46
C ILE A 59 17.45 16.89 -3.18
N SER A 60 16.82 18.05 -3.04
CA SER A 60 17.51 19.32 -2.76
C SER A 60 16.74 20.18 -1.77
N LEU A 61 15.42 20.25 -1.90
CA LEU A 61 14.57 21.02 -0.98
C LEU A 61 14.42 20.30 0.35
N ALA A 62 14.28 18.96 0.34
CA ALA A 62 14.13 18.21 1.58
C ALA A 62 15.38 18.26 2.47
N ASP A 63 16.56 18.52 1.90
CA ASP A 63 17.85 18.51 2.62
C ASP A 63 18.03 19.70 3.57
N SER A 64 17.24 20.77 3.41
CA SER A 64 17.19 21.87 4.38
C SER A 64 16.38 21.53 5.64
N HIS A 65 15.59 20.44 5.60
CA HIS A 65 14.68 20.04 6.67
C HIS A 65 15.01 18.69 7.30
N LEU A 66 15.66 17.79 6.56
CA LEU A 66 15.93 16.42 6.96
C LEU A 66 17.43 16.10 6.87
N GLN A 67 17.91 15.31 7.83
CA GLN A 67 19.27 14.82 7.81
C GLN A 67 19.49 13.81 6.67
N SER A 68 20.74 13.70 6.21
CA SER A 68 21.12 12.81 5.11
C SER A 68 20.84 11.32 5.38
N TYR A 69 20.76 10.90 6.63
CA TYR A 69 20.42 9.52 7.02
C TYR A 69 18.91 9.24 7.06
N CYS A 70 18.05 10.24 6.82
CA CYS A 70 16.62 10.02 6.74
C CYS A 70 16.28 9.13 5.53
N CYS A 71 15.31 8.23 5.67
CA CYS A 71 15.01 7.24 4.63
C CYS A 71 14.54 7.90 3.32
N SER A 72 14.90 7.29 2.19
CA SER A 72 14.66 7.84 0.85
C SER A 72 13.20 8.16 0.58
N VAL A 73 12.27 7.35 1.09
CA VAL A 73 10.82 7.58 0.93
C VAL A 73 10.39 8.90 1.59
N VAL A 74 10.80 9.14 2.83
CA VAL A 74 10.42 10.35 3.56
C VAL A 74 11.01 11.59 2.89
N ARG A 75 12.28 11.53 2.51
CA ARG A 75 12.96 12.60 1.77
C ARG A 75 12.27 12.87 0.44
N GLY A 76 11.95 11.81 -0.31
CA GLY A 76 11.29 11.91 -1.61
C GLY A 76 9.88 12.50 -1.54
N ILE A 77 9.08 12.11 -0.54
CA ILE A 77 7.73 12.67 -0.34
C ILE A 77 7.81 14.14 0.06
N LEU A 78 8.76 14.51 0.94
CA LEU A 78 8.94 15.90 1.32
C LEU A 78 9.38 16.75 0.11
N GLU A 79 10.30 16.24 -0.72
CA GLU A 79 10.74 16.92 -1.94
C GLU A 79 9.56 17.18 -2.89
N GLU A 80 8.68 16.19 -3.09
CA GLU A 80 7.45 16.34 -3.89
C GLU A 80 6.53 17.43 -3.35
N GLY A 81 6.35 17.50 -2.02
CA GLY A 81 5.57 18.54 -1.37
C GLY A 81 6.19 19.93 -1.55
N LEU A 82 7.47 20.10 -1.20
CA LEU A 82 8.18 21.38 -1.21
C LEU A 82 8.31 21.97 -2.60
N SER A 83 8.48 21.12 -3.61
CA SER A 83 8.57 21.53 -5.02
C SER A 83 7.21 21.85 -5.65
N GLY A 84 6.10 21.63 -4.94
CA GLY A 84 4.75 21.84 -5.46
C GLY A 84 4.30 20.79 -6.48
N ARG A 85 5.08 19.72 -6.74
CA ARG A 85 4.71 18.68 -7.72
C ARG A 85 3.44 17.90 -7.36
N VAL A 86 2.99 18.01 -6.11
CA VAL A 86 1.77 17.36 -5.60
C VAL A 86 0.72 18.38 -5.11
N ASP A 87 0.75 19.61 -5.61
CA ASP A 87 -0.23 20.67 -5.28
C ASP A 87 -1.69 20.33 -5.68
N TYR A 88 -1.87 19.35 -6.56
CA TYR A 88 -3.16 18.80 -6.93
C TYR A 88 -3.84 18.01 -5.81
N LEU A 89 -3.14 17.67 -4.72
CA LEU A 89 -3.71 17.00 -3.56
C LEU A 89 -4.67 17.93 -2.80
N ASP A 90 -5.87 17.46 -2.49
CA ASP A 90 -6.83 18.20 -1.66
C ASP A 90 -6.59 17.97 -0.16
N GLY A 91 -5.81 16.95 0.19
CA GLY A 91 -5.38 16.69 1.55
C GLY A 91 -4.39 15.55 1.67
N MET A 92 -3.79 15.42 2.84
CA MET A 92 -2.72 14.48 3.13
C MET A 92 -2.94 13.80 4.47
N VAL A 93 -2.83 12.47 4.49
CA VAL A 93 -3.03 11.62 5.69
C VAL A 93 -1.72 10.94 6.08
N PHE A 94 -1.32 11.12 7.34
CA PHE A 94 -0.08 10.59 7.90
C PHE A 94 -0.35 9.59 9.03
N PRO A 95 -0.35 8.28 8.76
CA PRO A 95 -0.35 7.29 9.82
C PRO A 95 1.01 7.26 10.51
N HIS A 96 1.02 7.56 11.82
CA HIS A 96 2.21 7.53 12.64
C HIS A 96 2.65 6.08 12.83
N THR A 97 3.76 5.74 12.16
CA THR A 97 4.32 4.39 12.14
C THR A 97 5.76 4.38 12.61
N CYS A 98 6.72 4.77 11.77
CA CYS A 98 8.11 4.98 12.20
C CYS A 98 8.39 6.46 12.51
N ASP A 99 9.48 6.74 13.22
CA ASP A 99 9.87 8.10 13.62
C ASP A 99 10.03 9.04 12.42
N SER A 100 10.62 8.57 11.32
CA SER A 100 10.78 9.38 10.12
C SER A 100 9.43 9.80 9.51
N MET A 101 8.41 8.93 9.54
CA MET A 101 7.06 9.27 9.04
C MET A 101 6.34 10.23 9.99
N GLN A 102 6.55 10.11 11.30
CA GLN A 102 6.01 11.05 12.28
C GLN A 102 6.61 12.45 12.08
N ARG A 103 7.93 12.54 11.92
CA ARG A 103 8.61 13.82 11.66
C ARG A 103 8.28 14.40 10.29
N LEU A 104 8.08 13.55 9.27
CA LEU A 104 7.58 13.99 7.97
C LEU A 104 6.24 14.70 8.12
N SER A 105 5.32 14.15 8.92
CA SER A 105 4.02 14.78 9.16
C SER A 105 4.16 16.19 9.73
N ASP A 106 5.04 16.37 10.72
CA ASP A 106 5.30 17.66 11.35
C ASP A 106 5.86 18.68 10.35
N ILE A 107 6.88 18.27 9.59
CA ILE A 107 7.51 19.14 8.60
C ILE A 107 6.50 19.50 7.50
N TRP A 108 5.69 18.53 7.05
CA TRP A 108 4.68 18.76 6.03
C TRP A 108 3.69 19.85 6.44
N ARG A 109 3.09 19.74 7.63
CA ARG A 109 2.08 20.72 8.09
C ARG A 109 2.65 22.14 8.28
N MET A 110 3.95 22.27 8.50
CA MET A 110 4.61 23.57 8.69
C MET A 110 5.03 24.22 7.36
N ASN A 111 5.27 23.43 6.31
CA ASN A 111 5.93 23.92 5.10
C ASN A 111 5.08 23.80 3.83
N ILE A 112 4.07 22.94 3.80
CA ILE A 112 3.26 22.69 2.60
C ILE A 112 1.94 23.48 2.69
N PRO A 113 1.72 24.48 1.82
CA PRO A 113 0.63 25.45 1.97
C PRO A 113 -0.71 25.01 1.35
N PHE A 114 -0.82 23.77 0.88
CA PHE A 114 -2.00 23.26 0.18
C PHE A 114 -2.55 21.98 0.82
N GLY A 115 -3.83 21.73 0.55
CA GLY A 115 -4.57 20.60 1.08
C GLY A 115 -4.76 20.66 2.60
N PHE A 116 -5.69 19.87 3.12
CA PHE A 116 -5.73 19.65 4.57
C PHE A 116 -4.66 18.64 5.01
N HIS A 117 -4.38 18.62 6.30
CA HIS A 117 -3.48 17.66 6.94
C HIS A 117 -4.24 16.90 8.03
N LEU A 118 -4.04 15.57 8.11
CA LEU A 118 -4.56 14.71 9.17
C LEU A 118 -3.49 13.70 9.63
N ASP A 119 -3.32 13.61 10.94
CA ASP A 119 -2.54 12.56 11.59
C ASP A 119 -3.43 11.36 11.95
N ILE A 120 -2.91 10.14 11.83
CA ILE A 120 -3.52 8.95 12.41
C ILE A 120 -2.51 8.31 13.37
N THR A 121 -2.68 8.56 14.67
CA THR A 121 -1.77 8.07 15.70
C THR A 121 -2.16 6.65 16.13
N LEU A 122 -1.55 5.66 15.49
CA LEU A 122 -1.86 4.24 15.72
C LEU A 122 -1.07 3.68 16.91
N PRO A 123 -1.61 2.71 17.67
CA PRO A 123 -0.87 2.07 18.76
C PRO A 123 0.41 1.42 18.21
N VAL A 124 1.47 1.41 19.02
CA VAL A 124 2.74 0.74 18.68
C VAL A 124 2.72 -0.72 19.11
N LYS A 125 2.25 -0.99 20.33
CA LYS A 125 2.01 -2.33 20.86
C LYS A 125 0.61 -2.80 20.45
N LEU A 126 0.47 -3.96 19.82
CA LEU A 126 -0.78 -4.41 19.18
C LEU A 126 -1.48 -5.58 19.88
N ASP A 127 -0.80 -6.25 20.81
CA ASP A 127 -1.22 -7.49 21.50
C ASP A 127 -2.01 -7.25 22.80
N THR A 128 -2.55 -6.05 23.03
CA THR A 128 -3.32 -5.71 24.23
C THR A 128 -4.76 -5.29 23.92
N ALA A 129 -5.68 -5.55 24.87
CA ALA A 129 -7.06 -5.05 24.77
C ALA A 129 -7.10 -3.51 24.67
N SER A 130 -6.26 -2.81 25.43
CA SER A 130 -6.16 -1.34 25.38
C SER A 130 -5.71 -0.82 24.01
N ALA A 131 -4.82 -1.54 23.32
CA ALA A 131 -4.40 -1.18 21.96
C ALA A 131 -5.55 -1.34 20.97
N LYS A 132 -6.39 -2.36 21.15
CA LYS A 132 -7.60 -2.55 20.34
C LYS A 132 -8.59 -1.40 20.52
N ASP A 133 -8.92 -1.05 21.76
CA ASP A 133 -9.87 0.03 22.06
C ASP A 133 -9.36 1.40 21.57
N TYR A 134 -8.05 1.64 21.73
CA TYR A 134 -7.40 2.84 21.22
C TYR A 134 -7.41 2.89 19.68
N MET A 135 -7.08 1.79 19.00
CA MET A 135 -7.13 1.70 17.54
C MET A 135 -8.51 2.08 17.01
N ILE A 136 -9.57 1.50 17.58
CA ILE A 136 -10.95 1.77 17.15
C ILE A 136 -11.32 3.24 17.37
N SER A 137 -10.97 3.79 18.54
CA SER A 137 -11.20 5.20 18.86
C SER A 137 -10.50 6.15 17.88
N VAL A 138 -9.24 5.87 17.53
CA VAL A 138 -8.46 6.64 16.56
C VAL A 138 -9.10 6.60 15.17
N LEU A 139 -9.61 5.45 14.74
CA LEU A 139 -10.26 5.32 13.43
C LEU A 139 -11.64 6.00 13.39
N LYS A 140 -12.40 5.97 14.49
CA LYS A 140 -13.64 6.75 14.62
C LYS A 140 -13.37 8.24 14.51
N LYS A 141 -12.35 8.72 15.23
CA LYS A 141 -11.89 10.12 15.14
C LYS A 141 -11.44 10.49 13.73
N PHE A 142 -10.69 9.61 13.05
CA PHE A 142 -10.28 9.83 11.67
C PHE A 142 -11.48 9.94 10.71
N ARG A 143 -12.50 9.09 10.85
CA ARG A 143 -13.77 9.20 10.09
C ARG A 143 -14.41 10.57 10.29
N GLU A 144 -14.54 11.02 11.54
CA GLU A 144 -15.12 12.34 11.84
C GLU A 144 -14.31 13.49 11.24
N ASP A 145 -13.00 13.50 11.48
CA ASP A 145 -12.11 14.57 11.02
C ASP A 145 -12.07 14.65 9.49
N LEU A 146 -11.99 13.50 8.81
CA LEU A 146 -12.01 13.46 7.35
C LEU A 146 -13.36 13.95 6.81
N GLY A 147 -14.48 13.51 7.41
CA GLY A 147 -15.82 13.98 7.05
C GLY A 147 -15.95 15.50 7.20
N GLN A 148 -15.42 16.08 8.28
CA GLN A 148 -15.39 17.53 8.49
C GLN A 148 -14.53 18.26 7.45
N LYS A 149 -13.33 17.76 7.15
CA LYS A 149 -12.44 18.37 6.14
C LYS A 149 -13.06 18.35 4.74
N LEU A 150 -13.74 17.26 4.40
CA LEU A 150 -14.40 17.08 3.10
C LEU A 150 -15.84 17.59 3.05
N LYS A 151 -16.40 17.99 4.19
CA LYS A 151 -17.80 18.43 4.36
C LYS A 151 -18.81 17.37 3.87
N VAL A 152 -18.55 16.12 4.23
CA VAL A 152 -19.40 14.96 3.90
C VAL A 152 -19.66 14.12 5.14
N GLU A 153 -20.81 13.46 5.18
CA GLU A 153 -21.06 12.39 6.13
C GLU A 153 -20.56 11.07 5.54
N ILE A 154 -19.64 10.40 6.23
CA ILE A 154 -19.17 9.07 5.84
C ILE A 154 -20.13 8.06 6.45
N SER A 155 -20.96 7.41 5.64
CA SER A 155 -21.95 6.44 6.11
C SER A 155 -21.37 5.02 6.28
N ASP A 156 -22.05 4.17 7.04
CA ASP A 156 -21.65 2.77 7.23
C ASP A 156 -21.80 1.95 5.93
N GLU A 157 -22.79 2.28 5.10
CA GLU A 157 -22.99 1.68 3.77
C GLU A 157 -21.84 2.01 2.82
N ALA A 158 -21.38 3.27 2.83
CA ALA A 158 -20.22 3.70 2.04
C ALA A 158 -18.95 2.98 2.49
N LEU A 159 -18.75 2.82 3.81
CA LEU A 159 -17.65 2.03 4.37
C LEU A 159 -17.75 0.55 3.95
N GLN A 160 -18.94 -0.04 3.99
CA GLN A 160 -19.13 -1.43 3.58
C GLN A 160 -18.82 -1.64 2.10
N LYS A 161 -19.22 -0.70 1.23
CA LYS A 161 -18.85 -0.72 -0.19
C LYS A 161 -17.33 -0.65 -0.35
N ALA A 162 -16.66 0.29 0.34
CA ALA A 162 -15.21 0.46 0.26
C ALA A 162 -14.44 -0.78 0.77
N ILE A 163 -14.93 -1.42 1.84
CA ILE A 163 -14.39 -2.70 2.34
C ILE A 163 -14.51 -3.79 1.28
N THR A 164 -15.67 -3.92 0.62
CA THR A 164 -15.86 -4.92 -0.43
C THR A 164 -14.89 -4.69 -1.59
N THR A 165 -14.78 -3.46 -2.10
CA THR A 165 -13.85 -3.13 -3.20
C THR A 165 -12.40 -3.43 -2.81
N THR A 166 -11.95 -2.97 -1.64
CA THR A 166 -10.57 -3.19 -1.20
C THR A 166 -10.28 -4.67 -0.93
N ASN A 167 -11.21 -5.44 -0.36
CA ASN A 167 -11.05 -6.88 -0.21
C ASN A 167 -10.96 -7.60 -1.57
N THR A 168 -11.74 -7.20 -2.57
CA THR A 168 -11.65 -7.75 -3.94
C THR A 168 -10.26 -7.52 -4.53
N ILE A 169 -9.71 -6.31 -4.39
CA ILE A 169 -8.33 -6.00 -4.81
C ILE A 169 -7.34 -6.90 -4.09
N ARG A 170 -7.40 -6.98 -2.76
CA ARG A 170 -6.48 -7.79 -1.94
C ARG A 170 -6.54 -9.27 -2.33
N GLN A 171 -7.73 -9.82 -2.50
CA GLN A 171 -7.93 -11.21 -2.91
C GLN A 171 -7.41 -11.49 -4.32
N SER A 172 -7.55 -10.52 -5.23
CA SER A 172 -7.07 -10.65 -6.60
C SER A 172 -5.55 -10.64 -6.64
N ILE A 173 -4.91 -9.70 -5.95
CA ILE A 173 -3.44 -9.66 -5.81
C ILE A 173 -2.93 -10.95 -5.15
N ARG A 174 -3.59 -11.43 -4.07
CA ARG A 174 -3.27 -12.71 -3.44
C ARG A 174 -3.29 -13.86 -4.46
N SER A 175 -4.31 -13.90 -5.32
CA SER A 175 -4.43 -14.93 -6.36
C SER A 175 -3.29 -14.86 -7.38
N ILE A 176 -2.87 -13.65 -7.78
CA ILE A 176 -1.71 -13.45 -8.67
C ILE A 176 -0.43 -13.99 -7.99
N TYR A 177 -0.22 -13.65 -6.72
CA TYR A 177 0.92 -14.14 -5.94
C TYR A 177 0.91 -15.66 -5.82
N ASP A 178 -0.24 -16.28 -5.52
CA ASP A 178 -0.34 -17.73 -5.37
C ASP A 178 -0.09 -18.46 -6.71
N ILE A 179 -0.57 -17.92 -7.85
CA ILE A 179 -0.26 -18.45 -9.19
C ILE A 179 1.23 -18.33 -9.48
N ARG A 180 1.83 -17.15 -9.28
CA ARG A 180 3.24 -16.91 -9.56
C ARG A 180 4.17 -17.69 -8.63
N ASN A 181 3.75 -17.96 -7.40
CA ASN A 181 4.47 -18.85 -6.49
C ASN A 181 4.59 -20.28 -7.06
N LEU A 182 3.56 -20.78 -7.75
CA LEU A 182 3.59 -22.10 -8.40
C LEU A 182 4.30 -22.06 -9.77
N TYR A 183 4.08 -20.99 -10.53
CA TYR A 183 4.57 -20.84 -11.90
C TYR A 183 5.24 -19.46 -12.08
N PRO A 184 6.46 -19.26 -11.53
CA PRO A 184 7.13 -17.97 -11.54
C PRO A 184 7.37 -17.44 -12.96
N GLN A 185 7.57 -18.33 -13.94
CA GLN A 185 7.77 -17.98 -15.34
C GLN A 185 6.56 -17.36 -16.04
N LEU A 186 5.36 -17.39 -15.44
CA LEU A 186 4.16 -16.83 -16.08
C LEU A 186 4.11 -15.30 -16.03
N MET A 187 4.85 -14.67 -15.12
CA MET A 187 4.84 -13.24 -14.93
C MET A 187 6.20 -12.79 -14.38
N PRO A 188 6.92 -11.88 -15.08
CA PRO A 188 8.11 -11.24 -14.55
C PRO A 188 7.85 -10.54 -13.22
N GLY A 189 8.85 -10.45 -12.35
CA GLY A 189 8.71 -9.78 -11.06
C GLY A 189 8.42 -8.29 -11.19
N GLU A 190 8.91 -7.64 -12.25
CA GLU A 190 8.60 -6.24 -12.59
C GLU A 190 7.09 -6.04 -12.84
N ASP A 191 6.43 -6.97 -13.53
CA ASP A 191 4.98 -6.91 -13.77
C ASP A 191 4.21 -7.04 -12.45
N LEU A 192 4.65 -7.93 -11.56
CA LEU A 192 4.07 -8.07 -10.23
C LEU A 192 4.21 -6.76 -9.43
N TYR A 193 5.39 -6.17 -9.45
CA TYR A 193 5.69 -4.89 -8.80
C TYR A 193 4.75 -3.78 -9.31
N ASN A 194 4.60 -3.66 -10.64
CA ASN A 194 3.74 -2.66 -11.26
C ASN A 194 2.27 -2.88 -10.89
N ILE A 195 1.78 -4.12 -10.92
CA ILE A 195 0.39 -4.44 -10.51
C ILE A 195 0.12 -4.01 -9.07
N VAL A 196 1.01 -4.35 -8.13
CA VAL A 196 0.80 -4.03 -6.72
C VAL A 196 0.94 -2.53 -6.44
N ARG A 197 1.87 -1.83 -7.09
CA ARG A 197 1.97 -0.38 -6.93
C ARG A 197 0.80 0.35 -7.56
N ALA A 198 0.37 -0.06 -8.76
CA ALA A 198 -0.81 0.48 -9.43
C ALA A 198 -2.06 0.33 -8.54
N SER A 199 -2.20 -0.76 -7.78
CA SER A 199 -3.35 -0.92 -6.87
C SER A 199 -3.43 0.10 -5.74
N MET A 200 -2.34 0.81 -5.46
CA MET A 200 -2.27 1.88 -4.46
C MET A 200 -2.37 3.28 -5.08
N ILE A 201 -2.38 3.37 -6.42
CA ILE A 201 -2.40 4.62 -7.19
C ILE A 201 -3.74 4.79 -7.92
N MET A 202 -4.17 3.73 -8.63
CA MET A 202 -5.34 3.72 -9.51
C MET A 202 -6.65 3.79 -8.74
N ASP A 203 -7.72 4.26 -9.38
CA ASP A 203 -9.08 4.21 -8.83
C ASP A 203 -9.42 2.77 -8.43
N ARG A 204 -9.97 2.59 -7.23
CA ARG A 204 -10.11 1.25 -6.64
C ARG A 204 -11.21 0.43 -7.31
N ASP A 205 -12.25 1.06 -7.84
CA ASP A 205 -13.30 0.34 -8.58
C ASP A 205 -12.76 -0.10 -9.95
N GLU A 206 -12.02 0.78 -10.65
CA GLU A 206 -11.31 0.44 -11.90
C GLU A 206 -10.29 -0.69 -11.68
N MET A 207 -9.44 -0.55 -10.65
CA MET A 207 -8.41 -1.54 -10.32
C MET A 207 -9.03 -2.91 -10.01
N ALA A 208 -10.14 -2.97 -9.27
CA ALA A 208 -10.82 -4.22 -8.96
C ALA A 208 -11.27 -4.96 -10.23
N ALA A 209 -11.83 -4.24 -11.21
CA ALA A 209 -12.24 -4.83 -12.48
C ALA A 209 -11.04 -5.30 -13.31
N MET A 210 -9.99 -4.48 -13.44
CA MET A 210 -8.79 -4.84 -14.19
C MET A 210 -8.06 -6.05 -13.58
N LEU A 211 -8.00 -6.12 -12.25
CA LEU A 211 -7.39 -7.25 -11.54
C LEU A 211 -8.18 -8.55 -11.76
N ALA A 212 -9.50 -8.50 -11.78
CA ALA A 212 -10.33 -9.68 -12.07
C ALA A 212 -10.02 -10.26 -13.45
N GLU A 213 -9.91 -9.41 -14.49
CA GLU A 213 -9.50 -9.83 -15.84
C GLU A 213 -8.07 -10.36 -15.86
N THR A 214 -7.14 -9.74 -15.13
CA THR A 214 -5.74 -10.19 -15.02
C THR A 214 -5.64 -11.56 -14.36
N VAL A 215 -6.39 -11.80 -13.27
CA VAL A 215 -6.46 -13.09 -12.59
C VAL A 215 -7.04 -14.17 -13.52
N ALA A 216 -8.10 -13.87 -14.27
CA ALA A 216 -8.68 -14.81 -15.21
C ALA A 216 -7.67 -15.24 -16.29
N ALA A 217 -6.99 -14.27 -16.91
CA ALA A 217 -5.97 -14.55 -17.93
C ALA A 217 -4.77 -15.35 -17.37
N LEU A 218 -4.37 -15.09 -16.13
CA LEU A 218 -3.30 -15.87 -15.48
C LEU A 218 -3.73 -17.28 -15.14
N LYS A 219 -4.97 -17.49 -14.68
CA LYS A 219 -5.51 -18.83 -14.41
C LYS A 219 -5.56 -19.68 -15.67
N GLU A 220 -5.98 -19.10 -16.79
CA GLU A 220 -5.98 -19.77 -18.10
C GLU A 220 -4.57 -20.21 -18.50
N ARG A 221 -3.58 -19.31 -18.40
CA ARG A 221 -2.17 -19.64 -18.68
C ARG A 221 -1.62 -20.70 -17.72
N ALA A 222 -2.03 -20.67 -16.45
CA ALA A 222 -1.60 -21.63 -15.44
C ALA A 222 -2.17 -23.04 -15.66
N ALA A 223 -3.34 -23.18 -16.28
CA ALA A 223 -3.97 -24.48 -16.54
C ALA A 223 -3.13 -25.40 -17.45
N GLY A 224 -2.31 -24.82 -18.34
CA GLY A 224 -1.37 -25.55 -19.20
C GLY A 224 0.09 -25.47 -18.77
N ALA A 225 0.39 -24.78 -17.67
CA ALA A 225 1.75 -24.55 -17.23
C ALA A 225 2.31 -25.75 -16.45
N LYS A 226 3.61 -26.00 -16.60
CA LYS A 226 4.36 -26.92 -15.75
C LYS A 226 5.29 -26.13 -14.82
N PRO A 227 5.50 -26.55 -13.57
CA PRO A 227 6.52 -25.93 -12.72
C PRO A 227 7.89 -26.01 -13.39
N VAL A 228 8.64 -24.92 -13.35
CA VAL A 228 10.03 -24.87 -13.81
C VAL A 228 10.94 -24.96 -12.58
N ASP A 229 12.00 -25.76 -12.68
CA ASP A 229 13.02 -25.82 -11.64
C ASP A 229 13.87 -24.54 -11.69
N MET A 230 13.69 -23.68 -10.70
CA MET A 230 14.39 -22.40 -10.55
C MET A 230 14.77 -22.21 -9.09
N LYS A 231 15.83 -21.43 -8.82
CA LYS A 231 16.19 -21.08 -7.44
C LYS A 231 15.15 -20.12 -6.89
N ARG A 232 14.31 -20.62 -5.99
CA ARG A 232 13.17 -19.89 -5.40
C ARG A 232 13.66 -18.93 -4.33
N ILE A 233 13.50 -17.63 -4.54
CA ILE A 233 13.92 -16.56 -3.63
C ILE A 233 12.69 -15.86 -3.07
N MET A 234 12.70 -15.56 -1.79
CA MET A 234 11.75 -14.66 -1.15
C MET A 234 12.42 -13.32 -0.87
N LEU A 235 11.70 -12.22 -0.95
CA LEU A 235 12.25 -10.91 -0.57
C LEU A 235 11.65 -10.44 0.76
N ALA A 236 12.40 -9.66 1.55
CA ALA A 236 11.90 -9.12 2.82
C ALA A 236 12.44 -7.72 3.08
N GLY A 237 11.60 -6.77 3.50
CA GLY A 237 12.09 -5.42 3.79
C GLY A 237 11.05 -4.29 3.78
N GLY A 238 11.52 -3.07 3.57
CA GLY A 238 10.66 -1.88 3.46
C GLY A 238 10.08 -1.69 2.06
N MET A 239 9.79 -0.43 1.70
CA MET A 239 9.52 -0.05 0.31
C MET A 239 10.81 -0.19 -0.52
N CYS A 240 10.72 -0.88 -1.66
CA CYS A 240 11.79 -0.93 -2.65
C CYS A 240 11.48 0.06 -3.78
N ASN A 241 12.14 1.23 -3.76
CA ASN A 241 11.97 2.27 -4.79
C ASN A 241 13.14 2.33 -5.79
N GLN A 242 14.28 1.68 -5.53
CA GLN A 242 15.49 1.70 -6.37
C GLN A 242 16.41 0.49 -6.07
N PRO A 243 17.22 -0.02 -7.03
CA PRO A 243 16.89 -0.34 -8.43
C PRO A 243 15.91 -1.54 -8.54
N ASP A 244 15.57 -1.97 -9.76
CA ASP A 244 14.72 -3.15 -9.97
C ASP A 244 15.45 -4.43 -9.56
N VAL A 245 15.33 -4.78 -8.27
CA VAL A 245 15.86 -6.01 -7.70
C VAL A 245 15.19 -7.25 -8.29
N TYR A 246 13.99 -7.11 -8.89
CA TYR A 246 13.29 -8.24 -9.47
C TYR A 246 14.01 -8.72 -10.72
N ALA A 247 14.24 -7.82 -11.69
CA ALA A 247 14.95 -8.14 -12.92
C ALA A 247 16.35 -8.72 -12.64
N MET A 248 17.12 -8.11 -11.73
CA MET A 248 18.48 -8.58 -11.40
C MET A 248 18.51 -10.03 -10.90
N ILE A 249 17.54 -10.43 -10.06
CA ILE A 249 17.47 -11.79 -9.53
C ILE A 249 17.00 -12.76 -10.61
N GLU A 250 16.02 -12.37 -11.43
CA GLU A 250 15.48 -13.21 -12.50
C GLU A 250 16.50 -13.44 -13.62
N GLU A 251 17.28 -12.43 -14.01
CA GLU A 251 18.38 -12.54 -14.98
C GLU A 251 19.51 -13.45 -14.48
N ALA A 252 19.72 -13.52 -13.16
CA ALA A 252 20.67 -14.45 -12.53
C ALA A 252 20.14 -15.89 -12.43
N GLY A 253 18.94 -16.18 -12.94
CA GLY A 253 18.30 -17.50 -12.90
C GLY A 253 17.50 -17.79 -11.63
N GLY A 254 17.30 -16.78 -10.78
CA GLY A 254 16.42 -16.85 -9.62
C GLY A 254 14.94 -16.70 -10.01
N ALA A 255 14.05 -17.20 -9.17
CA ALA A 255 12.62 -16.96 -9.26
C ALA A 255 12.15 -16.33 -7.96
N ILE A 256 11.67 -15.09 -8.02
CA ILE A 256 11.09 -14.46 -6.83
C ILE A 256 9.70 -15.06 -6.63
N VAL A 257 9.48 -15.81 -5.57
CA VAL A 257 8.23 -16.57 -5.38
C VAL A 257 7.29 -15.90 -4.39
N TRP A 258 7.80 -15.00 -3.55
CA TRP A 258 7.04 -14.27 -2.55
C TRP A 258 7.82 -13.06 -2.01
N ASP A 259 7.15 -12.15 -1.29
CA ASP A 259 7.82 -11.10 -0.52
C ASP A 259 7.15 -10.82 0.84
N ASP A 260 7.88 -10.14 1.72
CA ASP A 260 7.37 -9.46 2.93
C ASP A 260 7.57 -7.94 2.78
N PHE A 261 6.88 -7.32 1.83
CA PHE A 261 6.89 -5.85 1.65
C PHE A 261 5.57 -5.19 2.02
N CYS A 262 5.65 -3.93 2.49
CA CYS A 262 4.46 -3.08 2.64
C CYS A 262 3.86 -2.66 1.29
N THR A 263 4.63 -2.79 0.21
CA THR A 263 4.22 -2.64 -1.20
C THR A 263 4.14 -3.99 -1.91
N GLY A 264 3.85 -5.04 -1.15
CA GLY A 264 3.75 -6.42 -1.59
C GLY A 264 2.83 -7.19 -0.64
N ALA A 265 3.28 -8.32 -0.11
CA ALA A 265 2.39 -9.23 0.62
C ALA A 265 1.69 -8.65 1.85
N ARG A 266 2.32 -7.71 2.58
CA ARG A 266 1.66 -7.10 3.75
C ARG A 266 0.49 -6.19 3.37
N TYR A 267 0.45 -5.72 2.12
CA TYR A 267 -0.66 -4.90 1.65
C TYR A 267 -1.95 -5.71 1.58
N PHE A 268 -1.91 -6.89 0.95
CA PHE A 268 -3.09 -7.71 0.72
C PHE A 268 -3.39 -8.71 1.83
N THR A 269 -2.43 -9.03 2.68
CA THR A 269 -2.65 -10.00 3.76
C THR A 269 -3.62 -9.47 4.82
N GLY A 270 -4.48 -10.36 5.31
CA GLY A 270 -5.59 -10.04 6.21
C GLY A 270 -6.71 -9.37 5.43
N LEU A 271 -7.85 -10.06 5.27
CA LEU A 271 -9.06 -9.43 4.75
C LEU A 271 -9.84 -8.81 5.92
N ILE A 272 -10.76 -7.90 5.61
CA ILE A 272 -11.74 -7.41 6.58
C ILE A 272 -12.93 -8.35 6.52
N ASP A 273 -13.27 -9.01 7.62
CA ASP A 273 -14.42 -9.92 7.68
C ASP A 273 -15.75 -9.20 7.41
N SER A 274 -16.78 -9.92 6.99
CA SER A 274 -18.14 -9.39 6.89
C SER A 274 -18.74 -9.16 8.28
N GLY A 275 -19.58 -8.15 8.43
CA GLY A 275 -20.33 -7.93 9.67
C GLY A 275 -20.73 -6.48 9.89
N ASN A 276 -21.25 -6.20 11.08
CA ASN A 276 -21.61 -4.85 11.52
C ASN A 276 -20.35 -4.09 12.00
N ASP A 277 -20.49 -2.79 12.25
CA ASP A 277 -19.41 -1.89 12.71
C ASP A 277 -18.15 -1.94 11.82
N ALA A 278 -18.23 -1.27 10.67
CA ALA A 278 -17.16 -1.24 9.68
C ALA A 278 -15.83 -0.72 10.24
N ILE A 279 -15.86 0.29 11.11
CA ILE A 279 -14.65 0.89 11.68
C ILE A 279 -13.94 -0.11 12.60
N SER A 280 -14.66 -0.81 13.46
CA SER A 280 -14.07 -1.83 14.33
C SER A 280 -13.41 -2.95 13.53
N ARG A 281 -14.00 -3.37 12.41
CA ARG A 281 -13.43 -4.40 11.52
C ARG A 281 -12.18 -3.92 10.77
N ILE A 282 -12.17 -2.67 10.29
CA ILE A 282 -10.97 -2.04 9.72
C ILE A 282 -9.84 -2.03 10.76
N GLY A 283 -10.15 -1.62 12.00
CA GLY A 283 -9.19 -1.63 13.11
C GLY A 283 -8.66 -3.03 13.43
N GLN A 284 -9.53 -4.03 13.48
CA GLN A 284 -9.14 -5.42 13.73
C GLN A 284 -8.18 -5.95 12.65
N ARG A 285 -8.42 -5.61 11.37
CA ARG A 285 -7.48 -5.95 10.30
C ARG A 285 -6.10 -5.30 10.51
N LEU A 286 -6.05 -4.02 10.87
CA LEU A 286 -4.78 -3.32 11.09
C LEU A 286 -3.98 -3.89 12.27
N LEU A 287 -4.67 -4.44 13.27
CA LEU A 287 -4.07 -5.15 14.42
C LEU A 287 -3.55 -6.54 14.03
N ASN A 288 -4.28 -7.29 13.20
CA ASN A 288 -4.05 -8.73 13.00
C ASN A 288 -3.23 -9.08 11.74
N ARG A 289 -3.15 -8.18 10.75
CA ARG A 289 -2.36 -8.45 9.54
C ARG A 289 -0.86 -8.58 9.86
N VAL A 290 -0.07 -9.04 8.90
CA VAL A 290 1.40 -9.13 9.03
C VAL A 290 1.96 -7.79 9.50
N VAL A 291 2.65 -7.84 10.64
CA VAL A 291 3.05 -6.67 11.41
C VAL A 291 4.25 -5.99 10.75
N CYS A 292 4.18 -4.66 10.61
CA CYS A 292 5.32 -3.88 10.17
C CYS A 292 6.41 -3.83 11.26
N PRO A 293 7.71 -3.83 10.92
CA PRO A 293 8.79 -3.69 11.91
C PRO A 293 8.72 -2.43 12.81
N ALA A 294 7.90 -1.42 12.45
CA ALA A 294 7.65 -0.26 13.30
C ALA A 294 6.53 -0.47 14.35
N LYS A 295 6.00 -1.70 14.45
CA LYS A 295 4.95 -2.10 15.40
C LYS A 295 5.41 -3.34 16.16
N HIS A 296 4.92 -3.51 17.38
CA HIS A 296 5.29 -4.59 18.28
C HIS A 296 4.07 -5.44 18.62
N THR A 297 4.21 -6.75 18.46
CA THR A 297 3.22 -7.74 18.88
C THR A 297 3.86 -8.73 19.85
N ASP A 298 5.09 -9.15 19.56
CA ASP A 298 5.88 -10.07 20.36
C ASP A 298 7.38 -9.88 20.03
N LEU A 299 8.25 -10.70 20.62
CA LEU A 299 9.70 -10.61 20.43
C LEU A 299 10.16 -11.24 19.10
N ASP A 300 9.55 -12.35 18.68
CA ASP A 300 10.06 -13.20 17.59
C ASP A 300 9.03 -13.52 16.50
N GLY A 301 7.79 -13.05 16.60
CA GLY A 301 6.70 -13.38 15.68
C GLY A 301 6.96 -12.96 14.24
N ARG A 302 7.70 -11.87 14.00
CA ARG A 302 8.16 -11.53 12.64
C ARG A 302 9.19 -12.54 12.11
N ALA A 303 10.15 -12.96 12.94
CA ALA A 303 11.13 -13.97 12.53
C ALA A 303 10.46 -15.32 12.27
N GLN A 304 9.54 -15.73 13.14
CA GLN A 304 8.73 -16.94 12.96
C GLN A 304 7.86 -16.85 11.70
N HIS A 305 7.26 -15.70 11.42
CA HIS A 305 6.52 -15.45 10.18
C HIS A 305 7.40 -15.65 8.95
N MET A 306 8.61 -15.08 8.92
CA MET A 306 9.55 -15.23 7.81
C MET A 306 9.99 -16.68 7.60
N ILE A 307 10.32 -17.41 8.68
CA ILE A 307 10.70 -18.82 8.61
C ILE A 307 9.54 -19.67 8.08
N ARG A 308 8.33 -19.45 8.59
CA ARG A 308 7.13 -20.14 8.14
C ARG A 308 6.87 -19.87 6.67
N LEU A 309 6.96 -18.62 6.23
CA LEU A 309 6.74 -18.21 4.86
C LEU A 309 7.78 -18.81 3.90
N ALA A 310 9.06 -18.81 4.28
CA ALA A 310 10.12 -19.46 3.51
C ALA A 310 9.85 -20.96 3.29
N LYS A 311 9.39 -21.66 4.34
CA LYS A 311 9.01 -23.08 4.26
C LYS A 311 7.76 -23.30 3.40
N GLU A 312 6.70 -22.53 3.65
CA GLU A 312 5.43 -22.62 2.90
C GLU A 312 5.61 -22.36 1.40
N LYS A 313 6.54 -21.47 1.03
CA LYS A 313 6.81 -21.09 -0.35
C LYS A 313 7.97 -21.88 -0.99
N ASN A 314 8.52 -22.85 -0.26
CA ASN A 314 9.67 -23.65 -0.67
C ASN A 314 10.83 -22.76 -1.19
N ALA A 315 11.13 -21.68 -0.46
CA ALA A 315 12.20 -20.75 -0.81
C ALA A 315 13.56 -21.36 -0.46
N ALA A 316 14.49 -21.29 -1.41
CA ALA A 316 15.90 -21.66 -1.24
C ALA A 316 16.73 -20.54 -0.60
N GLY A 317 16.22 -19.30 -0.59
CA GLY A 317 16.86 -18.14 0.02
C GLY A 317 15.87 -17.02 0.33
N VAL A 318 16.27 -16.14 1.24
CA VAL A 318 15.59 -14.88 1.61
C VAL A 318 16.57 -13.73 1.46
#